data_AF-A0A2H0VYI6-F1
#
_entry.id   AF-A0A2H0VYI6-F1
#
_cell.length_a   1.000
_cell.length_b   1.000
_cell.length_c   1.000
_cell.angle_alpha   90.00
_cell.angle_beta   90.00
_cell.angle_gamma   90.00
#
_symmetry.space_group_name_H-M   'P 1'
#
loop_
_entity.id
_entity.type
_entity.pdbx_description
1 polymer ?
#
loop_
_entity_poly.entity_id
_entity_poly.type
_entity_poly.pdbx_seq_one_letter_code
_entity_poly.pdbx_strand_id
1 'polypeptide(L)'
;MLEPLWGIKTDAIFDVWTFEHILTGLSVGSIVIFNNRKSLGSLLTDATDRIIHPKQVNYLKYKYDIIFVLMIAYIWETIEHYLETGLWGEWVQYWFQGVEFWPNRVLADPLMLVLGYLIVKRFRWLATPARVLSLLWIIIHLFVFPHSMYLHEIF
;
A
#
# COMPACT_ATOMS: atom_id res chain seq x y z
N MET A 1 -22.88 12.43 -8.28
CA MET A 1 -21.63 13.20 -8.52
C MET A 1 -20.47 12.79 -7.58
N LEU A 2 -20.56 11.66 -6.87
CA LEU A 2 -19.42 11.08 -6.13
C LEU A 2 -18.83 9.84 -6.81
N GLU A 3 -19.48 9.32 -7.86
CA GLU A 3 -19.10 8.09 -8.56
C GLU A 3 -17.65 8.05 -9.04
N PRO A 4 -17.06 9.13 -9.60
CA PRO A 4 -15.64 9.10 -10.00
C PRO A 4 -14.68 9.10 -8.80
N LEU A 5 -15.16 9.44 -7.60
CA LEU A 5 -14.34 9.51 -6.39
C LEU A 5 -14.39 8.19 -5.60
N TRP A 6 -15.58 7.61 -5.42
CA TRP A 6 -15.79 6.39 -4.64
C TRP A 6 -16.79 5.47 -5.34
N GLY A 7 -16.38 4.24 -5.63
CA GLY A 7 -17.24 3.28 -6.32
C GLY A 7 -16.49 2.09 -6.88
N ILE A 8 -16.97 1.57 -8.01
CA ILE A 8 -16.39 0.41 -8.68
C ILE A 8 -15.02 0.81 -9.25
N LYS A 9 -14.01 -0.07 -9.08
CA LYS A 9 -12.60 0.15 -9.41
C LYS A 9 -12.33 0.53 -10.87
N THR A 10 -13.25 0.25 -11.80
CA THR A 10 -13.12 0.61 -13.21
C THR A 10 -13.30 2.10 -13.47
N ASP A 11 -14.03 2.80 -12.60
CA ASP A 11 -14.49 4.17 -12.84
C ASP A 11 -14.16 5.14 -11.70
N ALA A 12 -13.85 4.62 -10.51
CA ALA A 12 -13.61 5.41 -9.31
C ALA A 12 -12.12 5.50 -8.94
N ILE A 13 -11.73 6.63 -8.33
CA ILE A 13 -10.38 6.86 -7.80
C ILE A 13 -10.15 6.08 -6.50
N PHE A 14 -11.21 5.86 -5.71
CA PHE A 14 -11.16 5.09 -4.48
C PHE A 14 -12.26 4.03 -4.47
N ASP A 15 -12.00 2.95 -3.76
CA ASP A 15 -12.90 1.82 -3.62
C ASP A 15 -12.69 1.13 -2.25
N VAL A 16 -13.31 -0.02 -2.04
CA VAL A 16 -13.18 -0.76 -0.79
C VAL A 16 -11.75 -1.23 -0.52
N TRP A 17 -10.93 -1.41 -1.55
CA TRP A 17 -9.52 -1.82 -1.44
C TRP A 17 -8.61 -0.67 -1.00
N THR A 18 -9.05 0.58 -1.14
CA THR A 18 -8.37 1.75 -0.52
C THR A 18 -8.09 1.53 0.97
N PHE A 19 -9.00 0.88 1.71
CA PHE A 19 -8.75 0.54 3.12
C PHE A 19 -7.62 -0.47 3.28
N GLU A 20 -7.59 -1.49 2.43
CA GLU A 20 -6.53 -2.49 2.42
C GLU A 20 -5.17 -1.88 2.07
N HIS A 21 -5.12 -0.94 1.12
CA HIS A 21 -3.91 -0.18 0.79
C HIS A 21 -3.37 0.61 2.00
N ILE A 22 -4.25 1.23 2.81
CA ILE A 22 -3.84 1.91 4.05
C ILE A 22 -3.31 0.90 5.08
N LEU A 23 -4.01 -0.23 5.30
CA LEU A 23 -3.61 -1.27 6.25
C LEU A 23 -2.26 -1.89 5.87
N THR A 24 -2.08 -2.18 4.58
CA THR A 24 -0.81 -2.64 4.01
C THR A 24 0.26 -1.58 4.16
N GLY A 25 -0.05 -0.29 3.94
CA GLY A 25 0.87 0.83 4.18
C GLY A 25 1.36 0.92 5.63
N LEU A 26 0.48 0.69 6.62
CA LEU A 26 0.86 0.59 8.03
C LEU A 26 1.84 -0.56 8.27
N SER A 27 1.57 -1.73 7.68
CA SER A 27 2.40 -2.92 7.83
C SER A 27 3.77 -2.74 7.14
N VAL A 28 3.79 -2.44 5.84
CA VAL A 28 5.01 -2.22 5.05
C VAL A 28 5.82 -1.07 5.64
N GLY A 29 5.17 0.05 5.97
CA GLY A 29 5.82 1.20 6.58
C GLY A 29 6.54 0.84 7.88
N SER A 30 5.96 -0.03 8.72
CA SER A 30 6.61 -0.49 9.96
C SER A 30 7.89 -1.30 9.69
N ILE A 31 7.87 -2.14 8.65
CA ILE A 31 9.01 -2.97 8.22
C ILE A 31 10.12 -2.07 7.65
N VAL A 32 9.75 -1.11 6.80
CA VAL A 32 10.67 -0.15 6.19
C VAL A 32 11.38 0.68 7.26
N ILE A 33 10.64 1.24 8.21
CA ILE A 33 11.20 1.99 9.34
C ILE A 33 12.17 1.14 10.16
N PHE A 34 11.83 -0.14 10.41
CA PHE A 34 12.70 -1.05 11.14
C PHE A 34 13.99 -1.34 10.36
N ASN A 35 13.89 -1.65 9.06
CA ASN A 35 15.04 -1.92 8.22
C ASN A 35 15.95 -0.69 8.07
N ASN A 36 15.37 0.50 7.87
CA ASN A 36 16.12 1.75 7.77
C ASN A 36 16.92 2.03 9.05
N ARG A 37 16.30 1.84 10.23
CA ARG A 37 17.00 1.98 11.51
C ARG A 37 18.19 1.04 11.65
N LYS A 38 18.08 -0.19 11.16
CA LYS A 38 19.14 -1.20 11.25
C LYS A 38 20.26 -0.94 10.24
N SER A 39 19.91 -0.68 8.99
CA SER A 39 20.83 -0.67 7.85
C SER A 39 21.38 0.72 7.55
N LEU A 40 20.52 1.73 7.41
CA LEU A 40 20.95 3.11 7.18
C LEU A 40 21.46 3.76 8.47
N GLY A 41 20.96 3.30 9.63
CA GLY A 41 21.39 3.76 10.94
C GLY A 41 22.89 3.53 11.18
N SER A 42 23.39 2.33 10.90
CA SER A 42 24.83 2.03 11.07
C SER A 42 25.68 2.85 10.10
N LEU A 43 25.36 2.80 8.80
CA LEU A 43 26.08 3.54 7.76
C LEU A 43 26.13 5.05 8.00
N LEU A 44 25.01 5.63 8.45
CA LEU A 44 24.97 7.05 8.72
C LEU A 44 25.67 7.40 10.02
N THR A 45 25.65 6.57 11.07
CA THR A 45 26.39 6.85 12.31
C THR A 45 27.88 7.03 12.00
N ASP A 46 28.44 6.15 11.18
CA ASP A 46 29.84 6.24 10.72
C ASP A 46 30.15 7.53 9.92
N ALA A 47 29.16 8.06 9.21
CA ALA A 47 29.27 9.29 8.42
C ALA A 47 28.92 10.59 9.20
N THR A 48 28.07 10.49 10.22
CA THR A 48 27.60 11.64 11.03
C THR A 48 28.73 12.19 11.88
N ASP A 49 29.63 11.31 12.34
CA ASP A 49 30.83 11.70 13.09
C ASP A 49 31.84 12.50 12.26
N ARG A 50 31.67 12.55 10.92
CA ARG A 50 32.68 13.12 10.02
C ARG A 50 32.21 14.36 9.26
N ILE A 51 30.95 14.45 8.80
CA ILE A 51 30.56 15.48 7.80
C ILE A 51 29.10 15.98 7.88
N ILE A 52 28.12 15.15 8.30
CA ILE A 52 26.69 15.41 8.00
C ILE A 52 25.89 15.87 9.24
N HIS A 53 25.08 16.93 9.09
CA HIS A 53 24.24 17.43 10.17
C HIS A 53 23.05 16.49 10.47
N PRO A 54 22.63 16.28 11.74
CA PRO A 54 21.56 15.35 12.12
C PRO A 54 20.21 15.56 11.40
N LYS A 55 19.87 16.82 11.06
CA LYS A 55 18.67 17.15 10.26
C LYS A 55 18.71 16.54 8.85
N GLN A 56 19.88 16.54 8.21
CA GLN A 56 20.05 15.97 6.87
C GLN A 56 19.93 14.44 6.92
N VAL A 57 20.48 13.80 7.96
CA VAL A 57 20.31 12.36 8.21
C VAL A 57 18.83 11.97 8.32
N ASN A 58 18.04 12.70 9.10
CA ASN A 58 16.61 12.42 9.25
C ASN A 58 15.82 12.63 7.95
N TYR A 59 16.20 13.65 7.17
CA TYR A 59 15.60 13.89 5.85
C TYR A 59 15.92 12.78 4.84
N LEU A 60 17.17 12.29 4.82
CA LEU A 60 17.56 11.17 3.97
C LEU A 60 16.82 9.88 4.36
N LYS A 61 16.72 9.59 5.68
CA LYS A 61 15.95 8.46 6.18
C LYS A 61 14.50 8.52 5.71
N TYR A 62 13.87 9.68 5.84
CA TYR A 62 12.49 9.89 5.40
C TYR A 62 12.30 9.66 3.89
N LYS A 63 13.21 10.19 3.07
CA LYS A 63 13.19 9.96 1.61
C LYS A 63 13.33 8.48 1.26
N TYR A 64 14.27 7.80 1.90
CA TYR A 64 14.50 6.37 1.67
C TYR A 64 13.25 5.56 2.02
N ASP A 65 12.60 5.88 3.15
CA ASP A 65 11.36 5.20 3.56
C ASP A 65 10.26 5.36 2.49
N ILE A 66 10.02 6.58 2.00
CA ILE A 66 9.00 6.84 0.97
C ILE A 66 9.31 6.13 -0.33
N ILE A 67 10.56 6.21 -0.81
CA ILE A 67 10.97 5.55 -2.06
C ILE A 67 10.72 4.04 -1.95
N PHE A 68 11.08 3.43 -0.82
CA PHE A 68 10.88 2.00 -0.63
C PHE A 68 9.39 1.63 -0.56
N VAL A 69 8.56 2.41 0.15
CA VAL A 69 7.11 2.18 0.21
C VAL A 69 6.48 2.29 -1.18
N LEU A 70 6.82 3.33 -1.95
CA LEU A 70 6.32 3.52 -3.32
C LEU A 70 6.80 2.41 -4.26
N MET A 71 8.04 1.94 -4.12
CA MET A 71 8.54 0.82 -4.90
C MET A 71 7.71 -0.44 -4.67
N ILE A 72 7.41 -0.76 -3.41
CA ILE A 72 6.54 -1.90 -3.07
C ILE A 72 5.12 -1.70 -3.63
N ALA A 73 4.58 -0.48 -3.52
CA ALA A 73 3.28 -0.14 -4.10
C ALA A 73 3.25 -0.43 -5.60
N TYR A 74 4.18 0.15 -6.38
CA TYR A 74 4.18 -0.03 -7.82
C TYR A 74 4.52 -1.45 -8.29
N ILE A 75 5.28 -2.23 -7.50
CA ILE A 75 5.45 -3.66 -7.75
C ILE A 75 4.10 -4.37 -7.62
N TRP A 76 3.33 -4.09 -6.56
CA TRP A 76 2.00 -4.66 -6.38
C TRP A 76 1.05 -4.23 -7.51
N GLU A 77 0.96 -2.93 -7.81
CA GLU A 77 0.13 -2.41 -8.92
C GLU A 77 0.43 -3.10 -10.24
N THR A 78 1.71 -3.34 -10.52
CA THR A 78 2.13 -4.04 -11.74
C THR A 78 1.64 -5.49 -11.73
N ILE A 79 1.77 -6.18 -10.60
CA ILE A 79 1.29 -7.57 -10.45
C ILE A 79 -0.23 -7.60 -10.62
N GLU A 80 -0.96 -6.73 -9.92
CA GLU A 80 -2.41 -6.64 -9.98
C GLU A 80 -2.91 -6.40 -11.40
N HIS A 81 -2.31 -5.48 -12.15
CA HIS A 81 -2.67 -5.27 -13.55
C HIS A 81 -2.53 -6.54 -14.40
N TYR A 82 -1.50 -7.35 -14.16
CA TYR A 82 -1.34 -8.63 -14.85
C TYR A 82 -2.37 -9.69 -14.44
N LEU A 83 -2.81 -9.66 -13.18
CA LEU A 83 -3.89 -10.53 -12.71
C LEU A 83 -5.24 -10.14 -13.34
N GLU A 84 -5.53 -8.84 -13.41
CA GLU A 84 -6.76 -8.29 -14.03
C GLU A 84 -6.86 -8.57 -15.53
N THR A 85 -5.73 -8.54 -16.24
CA THR A 85 -5.69 -8.81 -17.68
C THR A 85 -5.82 -10.30 -18.02
N GLY A 86 -5.85 -11.18 -17.01
CA GLY A 86 -6.08 -12.62 -17.18
C GLY A 86 -4.84 -13.45 -17.49
N LEU A 87 -3.63 -12.91 -17.28
CA LEU A 87 -2.40 -13.70 -17.46
C LEU A 87 -2.32 -14.90 -16.52
N TRP A 88 -3.04 -14.88 -15.41
CA TRP A 88 -3.13 -15.98 -14.43
C TRP A 88 -4.43 -16.79 -14.51
N GLY A 89 -5.14 -16.67 -15.63
CA GLY A 89 -6.33 -17.46 -15.93
C GLY A 89 -7.64 -16.70 -15.72
N GLU A 90 -8.68 -17.20 -16.37
CA GLU A 90 -10.00 -16.56 -16.44
C GLU A 90 -10.66 -16.42 -15.07
N TRP A 91 -10.44 -17.37 -14.17
CA TRP A 91 -11.00 -17.31 -12.82
C TRP A 91 -10.46 -16.12 -12.01
N VAL A 92 -9.15 -15.85 -12.11
CA VAL A 92 -8.52 -14.72 -11.41
C VAL A 92 -9.00 -13.40 -12.01
N GLN A 93 -9.01 -13.30 -13.34
CA GLN A 93 -9.56 -12.14 -14.04
C GLN A 93 -11.01 -11.86 -13.66
N TYR A 94 -11.84 -12.91 -13.60
CA TYR A 94 -13.22 -12.80 -13.13
C TYR A 94 -13.28 -12.28 -11.70
N TRP A 95 -12.46 -12.82 -10.79
CA TRP A 95 -12.45 -12.34 -9.41
C TRP A 95 -12.10 -10.85 -9.30
N PHE A 96 -11.21 -10.32 -10.15
CA PHE A 96 -10.86 -8.90 -10.16
C PHE A 96 -11.91 -7.96 -10.78
N GLN A 97 -12.86 -8.47 -11.57
CA GLN A 97 -13.96 -7.69 -12.19
C GLN A 97 -13.50 -6.51 -13.06
N GLY A 98 -12.43 -6.70 -13.83
CA GLY A 98 -11.96 -5.73 -14.82
C GLY A 98 -10.71 -4.98 -14.40
N VAL A 99 -10.30 -4.05 -15.27
CA VAL A 99 -9.06 -3.28 -15.11
C VAL A 99 -9.33 -2.00 -14.34
N GLU A 100 -8.51 -1.77 -13.35
CA GLU A 100 -8.60 -0.60 -12.48
C GLU A 100 -8.41 0.73 -13.22
N PHE A 101 -9.13 1.74 -12.75
CA PHE A 101 -9.08 3.10 -13.26
C PHE A 101 -7.67 3.67 -13.07
N TRP A 102 -7.10 4.25 -14.13
CA TRP A 102 -5.70 4.67 -14.12
C TRP A 102 -5.30 5.62 -12.97
N PRO A 103 -6.12 6.58 -12.49
CA PRO A 103 -5.73 7.41 -11.36
C PRO A 103 -5.76 6.64 -10.04
N ASN A 104 -6.56 5.59 -9.92
CA ASN A 104 -6.53 4.73 -8.74
C ASN A 104 -5.14 4.06 -8.64
N ARG A 105 -4.84 3.25 -9.66
CA ARG A 105 -3.59 2.51 -9.83
C ARG A 105 -2.32 3.37 -9.74
N VAL A 106 -2.28 4.48 -10.46
CA VAL A 106 -1.03 5.27 -10.59
C VAL A 106 -0.84 6.22 -9.41
N LEU A 107 -1.92 6.70 -8.81
CA LEU A 107 -1.88 7.77 -7.80
C LEU A 107 -2.47 7.34 -6.46
N ALA A 108 -3.75 6.98 -6.42
CA ALA A 108 -4.47 6.81 -5.15
C ALA A 108 -3.91 5.67 -4.32
N ASP A 109 -3.76 4.46 -4.87
CA ASP A 109 -3.31 3.29 -4.11
C ASP A 109 -1.86 3.44 -3.60
N PRO A 110 -0.88 3.88 -4.42
CA PRO A 110 0.45 4.21 -3.91
C PRO A 110 0.43 5.29 -2.82
N LEU A 111 -0.42 6.31 -2.95
CA LEU A 111 -0.57 7.35 -1.93
C LEU A 111 -1.21 6.82 -0.65
N MET A 112 -2.12 5.85 -0.73
CA MET A 112 -2.71 5.20 0.44
C MET A 112 -1.69 4.35 1.20
N LEU A 113 -0.78 3.68 0.49
CA LEU A 113 0.36 3.01 1.11
C LEU A 113 1.27 4.01 1.83
N VAL A 114 1.57 5.15 1.19
CA VAL A 114 2.34 6.24 1.82
C VAL A 114 1.61 6.80 3.03
N LEU A 115 0.30 7.00 2.96
CA LEU A 115 -0.52 7.46 4.09
C LEU A 115 -0.43 6.48 5.27
N GLY A 116 -0.55 5.18 5.02
CA GLY A 116 -0.32 4.15 6.02
C GLY A 116 1.07 4.25 6.66
N TYR A 117 2.11 4.46 5.86
CA TYR A 117 3.47 4.71 6.37
C TYR A 117 3.54 5.96 7.28
N LEU A 118 2.92 7.07 6.88
CA LEU A 118 2.91 8.30 7.67
C LEU A 118 2.19 8.09 9.02
N ILE A 119 1.11 7.31 9.03
CA ILE A 119 0.37 6.97 10.26
C ILE A 119 1.23 6.10 11.17
N VAL A 120 1.82 5.01 10.67
CA VAL A 120 2.59 4.07 11.53
C VAL A 120 3.89 4.69 12.04
N LYS A 121 4.46 5.66 11.30
CA LYS A 121 5.61 6.44 11.77
C LYS A 121 5.30 7.17 13.08
N ARG A 122 4.08 7.66 13.25
CA ARG A 122 3.59 8.32 14.47
C ARG A 122 3.05 7.31 15.49
N PHE A 123 2.29 6.30 15.05
CA PHE A 123 1.59 5.35 15.89
C PHE A 123 2.02 3.90 15.60
N ARG A 124 3.22 3.55 16.07
CA ARG A 124 3.86 2.26 15.75
C ARG A 124 3.09 1.03 16.22
N TRP A 125 2.32 1.18 17.30
CA TRP A 125 1.52 0.10 17.85
C TRP A 125 0.39 -0.33 16.90
N LEU A 126 0.00 0.50 15.92
CA LEU A 126 -1.01 0.18 14.91
C LEU A 126 -0.54 -0.86 13.89
N ALA A 127 0.77 -1.15 13.80
CA ALA A 127 1.29 -2.11 12.82
C ALA A 127 0.70 -3.52 12.99
N THR A 128 0.61 -4.02 14.23
CA THR A 128 0.10 -5.36 14.50
C THR A 128 -1.41 -5.46 14.26
N PRO A 129 -2.25 -4.54 14.81
CA PRO A 129 -3.67 -4.49 14.46
C PRO A 129 -3.90 -4.41 12.94
N ALA A 130 -3.14 -3.58 12.23
CA ALA A 130 -3.28 -3.44 10.78
C ALA A 130 -3.02 -4.73 10.03
N ARG A 131 -1.99 -5.51 10.41
CA ARG A 131 -1.71 -6.83 9.82
C ARG A 131 -2.83 -7.83 10.06
N VAL A 132 -3.39 -7.84 11.27
CA VAL A 132 -4.51 -8.73 11.61
C VAL A 132 -5.74 -8.35 10.79
N LEU A 133 -6.07 -7.06 10.72
CA LEU A 133 -7.21 -6.57 9.95
C LEU A 133 -7.03 -6.81 8.45
N SER A 134 -5.84 -6.56 7.89
CA SER A 134 -5.52 -6.81 6.48
C SER A 134 -5.63 -8.29 6.14
N LEU A 135 -5.08 -9.17 6.98
CA LEU A 135 -5.20 -10.62 6.78
C LEU A 135 -6.67 -11.06 6.82
N LEU A 136 -7.45 -10.57 7.78
CA LEU A 136 -8.87 -10.87 7.86
C LEU A 136 -9.63 -10.33 6.65
N TRP A 137 -9.32 -9.11 6.20
CA TRP A 137 -9.92 -8.47 5.03
C TRP A 137 -9.71 -9.33 3.78
N ILE A 138 -8.48 -9.73 3.51
CA ILE A 138 -8.10 -10.59 2.38
C ILE A 138 -8.79 -11.96 2.48
N ILE A 139 -8.76 -12.62 3.65
CA ILE A 139 -9.42 -13.93 3.83
C ILE A 139 -10.92 -13.83 3.53
N ILE A 140 -11.58 -12.81 4.05
CA ILE A 140 -13.02 -12.63 3.82
C ILE A 140 -13.30 -12.41 2.32
N HIS A 141 -12.56 -11.50 1.67
CA HIS A 141 -12.82 -11.18 0.26
C HIS A 141 -12.44 -12.32 -0.70
N LEU A 142 -11.46 -13.16 -0.35
CA LEU A 142 -11.06 -14.30 -1.18
C LEU A 142 -11.96 -15.52 -1.01
N PHE A 143 -12.42 -15.81 0.22
CA PHE A 143 -13.13 -17.07 0.51
C PHE A 143 -14.64 -16.91 0.71
N VAL A 144 -15.13 -15.70 0.99
CA VAL A 144 -16.56 -15.46 1.25
C VAL A 144 -17.22 -14.77 0.06
N PHE A 145 -16.56 -13.79 -0.55
CA PHE A 145 -17.14 -13.02 -1.65
C PHE A 145 -16.86 -13.67 -3.02
N PRO A 146 -17.81 -13.58 -3.96
CA PRO A 146 -17.64 -14.13 -5.30
C PRO A 146 -16.57 -13.41 -6.13
N HIS A 147 -16.34 -12.12 -5.84
CA HIS A 147 -15.33 -11.29 -6.50
C HIS A 147 -14.91 -10.10 -5.62
N SER A 148 -13.83 -9.43 -6.00
CA SER A 148 -13.18 -8.36 -5.23
C SER A 148 -14.07 -7.13 -5.02
N MET A 149 -14.97 -6.87 -5.95
CA MET A 149 -15.84 -5.68 -5.95
C MET A 149 -17.23 -5.90 -5.35
N TYR A 150 -17.49 -7.07 -4.79
CA TYR A 150 -18.84 -7.50 -4.38
C TYR A 150 -19.52 -6.56 -3.39
N LEU A 151 -18.75 -5.90 -2.51
CA LEU A 151 -19.31 -4.95 -1.54
C LEU A 151 -19.98 -3.73 -2.21
N HIS A 152 -19.46 -3.25 -3.33
CA HIS A 152 -20.03 -2.12 -4.08
C HIS A 152 -21.24 -2.52 -4.93
N GLU A 153 -21.52 -3.81 -5.09
CA GLU A 153 -22.78 -4.25 -5.70
C GLU A 153 -23.93 -4.26 -4.68
N ILE A 154 -23.60 -4.42 -3.39
CA ILE A 154 -24.59 -4.50 -2.31
C ILE A 154 -24.90 -3.12 -1.72
N PHE A 155 -23.90 -2.24 -1.63
CA PHE A 155 -23.97 -0.92 -0.98
C PHE A 155 -23.56 0.20 -1.92
#